data_AF-A0A918RV44-F1
#
_entry.id   AF-A0A918RV44-F1
#
_cell.length_a   1.000
_cell.length_b   1.000
_cell.length_c   1.000
_cell.angle_alpha   90.00
_cell.angle_beta   90.00
_cell.angle_gamma   90.00
#
_symmetry.space_group_name_H-M   'P 1'
#
loop_
_entity.id
_entity.type
_entity.pdbx_description
1 polymer ?
#
loop_
_entity_poly.entity_id
_entity_poly.type
_entity_poly.pdbx_seq_one_letter_code
_entity_poly.pdbx_strand_id
1 'polypeptide(L)'
;MQLSLSSTAWNRKLNAIHKNTALLDEVARSFKRHGQEAFQTEVLSPFDLESELRALSIEKPFYESHGEKRVATGAYSFVLRFKQHFRPLVTRIQNWAATQ
;
A
#
# COMPACT_ATOMS: atom_id res chain seq x y z
N MET A 1 2.87 -11.56 -12.88
CA MET A 1 4.23 -12.04 -12.60
C MET A 1 4.36 -12.29 -11.10
N GLN A 2 4.90 -13.44 -10.70
CA GLN A 2 5.19 -13.76 -9.31
C GLN A 2 6.69 -13.97 -9.15
N LEU A 3 7.27 -13.42 -8.09
CA LEU A 3 8.69 -13.46 -7.78
C LEU A 3 8.90 -14.03 -6.38
N SER A 4 9.58 -15.17 -6.28
CA SER A 4 10.09 -15.66 -5.01
C SER A 4 11.37 -14.91 -4.66
N LEU A 5 11.41 -14.31 -3.48
CA LEU A 5 12.55 -13.52 -3.01
C LEU A 5 13.73 -14.45 -2.70
N SER A 6 14.91 -14.08 -3.21
CA SER A 6 16.16 -14.68 -2.75
C SER A 6 16.43 -14.30 -1.30
N SER A 7 17.25 -15.08 -0.60
CA SER A 7 17.64 -14.80 0.79
C SER A 7 18.20 -13.40 0.97
N THR A 8 18.99 -12.91 0.00
CA THR A 8 19.53 -11.55 0.02
C THR A 8 18.44 -10.49 -0.10
N ALA A 9 17.46 -10.67 -1.00
CA ALA A 9 16.35 -9.74 -1.16
C ALA A 9 15.44 -9.74 0.09
N TRP A 10 15.19 -10.93 0.65
CA TRP A 10 14.45 -11.11 1.89
C TRP A 10 15.11 -10.39 3.07
N ASN A 11 16.42 -10.55 3.25
CA ASN A 11 17.17 -9.87 4.32
C ASN A 11 17.15 -8.34 4.17
N ARG A 12 17.20 -7.82 2.94
CA ARG A 12 17.03 -6.37 2.70
C ARG A 12 15.64 -5.88 3.13
N LYS A 13 14.59 -6.66 2.82
CA LYS A 13 13.20 -6.35 3.22
C LYS A 13 13.05 -6.34 4.74
N LEU A 14 13.62 -7.33 5.44
CA LEU A 14 13.65 -7.36 6.91
C LEU A 14 14.43 -6.16 7.48
N ASN A 15 15.58 -5.81 6.92
CA ASN A 15 16.36 -4.66 7.38
C ASN A 15 15.61 -3.33 7.20
N ALA A 16 14.82 -3.18 6.13
CA ALA A 16 13.99 -2.00 5.92
C ALA A 16 12.90 -1.86 7.00
N ILE A 17 12.30 -2.98 7.42
CA ILE A 17 11.31 -3.01 8.51
C ILE A 17 11.94 -2.54 9.82
N HIS A 18 13.12 -3.05 10.19
CA HIS A 18 13.79 -2.65 11.44
C HIS A 18 14.17 -1.18 11.49
N LYS A 19 14.38 -0.54 10.34
CA LYS A 19 14.64 0.91 10.23
C LYS A 19 13.39 1.76 10.41
N ASN A 20 12.20 1.17 10.29
CA ASN A 20 10.92 1.87 10.44
C ASN A 20 10.18 1.35 11.67
N THR A 21 10.59 1.84 12.84
CA THR A 21 10.11 1.37 14.15
C THR A 21 8.59 1.51 14.32
N ALA A 22 7.96 2.49 13.67
CA ALA A 22 6.52 2.70 13.72
C ALA A 22 5.69 1.53 13.13
N LEU A 23 6.31 0.68 12.30
CA LEU A 23 5.64 -0.44 11.63
C LEU A 23 5.89 -1.80 12.30
N LEU A 24 6.78 -1.89 13.29
CA LEU A 24 7.19 -3.18 13.87
C LEU A 24 6.01 -3.98 14.43
N ASP A 25 5.10 -3.31 15.14
CA ASP A 25 3.91 -3.95 15.71
C ASP A 25 2.96 -4.46 14.62
N GLU A 26 2.84 -3.74 13.51
CA GLU A 26 1.99 -4.15 12.38
C GLU A 26 2.59 -5.34 11.64
N VAL A 27 3.90 -5.33 11.43
CA VAL A 27 4.62 -6.48 10.85
C VAL A 27 4.50 -7.70 11.75
N ALA A 28 4.72 -7.56 13.06
CA ALA A 28 4.61 -8.67 14.00
C ALA A 28 3.20 -9.30 13.98
N ARG A 29 2.15 -8.47 13.96
CA ARG A 29 0.76 -8.95 13.81
C ARG A 29 0.53 -9.66 12.48
N SER A 30 1.09 -9.15 11.39
CA SER A 30 0.95 -9.72 10.06
C SER A 30 1.66 -11.07 9.94
N PHE A 31 2.89 -11.18 10.45
CA PHE A 31 3.62 -12.45 10.53
C PHE A 31 2.90 -13.47 11.42
N LYS A 32 2.36 -13.04 12.57
CA LYS A 32 1.57 -13.93 13.43
C LYS A 32 0.32 -14.48 12.73
N ARG A 33 -0.32 -13.67 11.88
CA ARG A 33 -1.56 -14.04 11.19
C ARG A 33 -1.32 -14.89 9.95
N HIS A 34 -0.28 -14.62 9.18
CA HIS A 34 -0.10 -15.17 7.84
C HIS A 34 1.14 -16.06 7.67
N GLY A 35 2.02 -16.10 8.67
CA GLY A 35 3.36 -16.68 8.52
C GLY A 35 4.31 -15.71 7.83
N GLN A 36 5.61 -15.88 8.04
CA GLN A 36 6.62 -15.01 7.45
C GLN A 36 6.85 -15.37 5.98
N GLU A 37 6.73 -16.65 5.65
CA GLU A 37 6.93 -17.24 4.33
C GLU A 37 5.96 -16.64 3.29
N ALA A 38 4.75 -16.27 3.72
CA ALA A 38 3.77 -15.60 2.88
C ALA A 38 4.29 -14.28 2.28
N PHE A 39 5.25 -13.61 2.93
CA PHE A 39 5.82 -12.34 2.49
C PHE A 39 7.11 -12.48 1.67
N GLN A 40 7.59 -13.72 1.50
CA GLN A 40 8.75 -14.05 0.65
C GLN A 40 8.39 -14.14 -0.84
N THR A 41 7.11 -14.03 -1.17
CA THR A 41 6.64 -13.96 -2.55
C THR A 41 6.10 -12.56 -2.83
N GLU A 42 6.55 -11.96 -3.94
CA GLU A 42 6.03 -10.69 -4.44
C GLU A 42 5.28 -10.92 -5.74
N VAL A 43 4.11 -10.30 -5.85
CA VAL A 43 3.23 -10.46 -7.02
C VAL A 43 3.04 -9.11 -7.67
N LEU A 44 3.33 -9.05 -8.97
CA LEU A 44 2.92 -7.98 -9.85
C LEU A 44 1.77 -8.49 -10.71
N SER A 45 0.54 -8.11 -10.37
CA SER A 45 -0.63 -8.39 -11.19
C SER A 45 -0.84 -7.28 -12.22
N PRO A 46 -1.39 -7.60 -13.41
CA PRO A 46 -1.90 -6.57 -14.31
C PRO A 46 -2.87 -5.65 -13.56
N PHE A 47 -2.77 -4.35 -13.82
CA PHE A 47 -3.59 -3.32 -13.20
C PHE A 47 -4.20 -2.46 -14.30
N ASP A 48 -5.53 -2.44 -14.39
CA ASP A 48 -6.26 -1.55 -15.30
C ASP A 48 -6.45 -0.19 -14.63
N LEU A 49 -5.49 0.70 -14.86
CA LEU A 49 -5.48 2.03 -14.27
C LEU A 49 -6.77 2.81 -14.57
N GLU A 50 -7.30 2.70 -15.78
CA GLU A 50 -8.48 3.47 -16.20
C GLU A 50 -9.75 2.99 -15.49
N SER A 51 -9.93 1.68 -15.39
CA SER A 51 -11.05 1.11 -14.63
C SER A 51 -10.97 1.46 -13.14
N GLU A 52 -9.78 1.33 -12.56
CA GLU A 52 -9.54 1.57 -11.14
C GLU A 52 -9.72 3.05 -10.77
N LEU A 53 -9.22 3.98 -11.59
CA LEU A 53 -9.44 5.41 -11.37
C LEU A 53 -10.91 5.80 -11.49
N ARG A 54 -11.66 5.18 -12.40
CA ARG A 54 -13.12 5.35 -12.47
C ARG A 54 -13.78 4.85 -11.18
N ALA A 55 -13.42 3.66 -10.68
CA ALA A 55 -13.94 3.13 -9.44
C ALA A 55 -13.68 4.09 -8.26
N LEU A 56 -12.46 4.64 -8.13
CA LEU A 56 -12.08 5.60 -7.08
C LEU A 56 -12.82 6.95 -7.17
N SER A 57 -13.46 7.25 -8.31
CA SER A 57 -14.29 8.44 -8.49
C SER A 57 -15.75 8.23 -8.05
N ILE A 58 -16.19 6.97 -8.02
CA ILE A 58 -17.57 6.56 -7.73
C ILE A 58 -17.69 6.06 -6.29
N GLU A 59 -16.73 5.22 -5.86
CA GLU A 59 -16.75 4.54 -4.58
C GLU A 59 -15.65 5.03 -3.64
N LYS A 60 -15.94 4.97 -2.34
CA LYS A 60 -14.94 5.28 -1.32
C LYS A 60 -13.89 4.16 -1.30
N PRO A 61 -12.60 4.46 -1.50
CA PRO A 61 -11.55 3.45 -1.49
C PRO A 61 -11.49 2.69 -0.16
N PHE A 62 -11.14 1.40 -0.20
CA PHE A 62 -11.01 0.58 1.01
C PHE A 62 -10.10 1.22 2.06
N TYR A 63 -8.97 1.80 1.65
CA TYR A 63 -8.01 2.41 2.58
C TYR A 63 -8.60 3.62 3.32
N GLU A 64 -9.54 4.35 2.72
CA GLU A 64 -10.22 5.45 3.40
C GLU A 64 -11.14 4.90 4.48
N SER A 65 -11.99 3.92 4.13
CA SER A 65 -12.92 3.28 5.06
C SER A 65 -12.18 2.59 6.21
N HIS A 66 -11.04 1.95 5.92
CA HIS A 66 -10.18 1.36 6.94
C HIS A 66 -9.52 2.45 7.80
N GLY A 67 -8.99 3.50 7.18
CA GLY A 67 -8.37 4.63 7.88
C GLY A 67 -9.35 5.33 8.82
N GLU A 68 -10.61 5.53 8.40
CA GLU A 68 -11.69 6.09 9.23
C GLU A 68 -11.88 5.27 10.50
N LYS A 69 -11.91 3.93 10.39
CA LYS A 69 -11.99 3.04 11.56
C LYS A 69 -10.78 3.20 12.49
N ARG A 70 -9.58 3.36 11.93
CA ARG A 70 -8.35 3.54 12.72
C ARG A 70 -8.28 4.90 13.42
N VAL A 71 -8.77 5.96 12.79
CA VAL A 71 -8.91 7.28 13.42
C VAL A 71 -9.95 7.25 14.54
N ALA A 72 -11.08 6.57 14.33
CA ALA A 72 -12.09 6.39 15.37
C ALA A 72 -11.56 5.65 16.62
N THR A 73 -10.57 4.77 16.47
CA THR A 73 -9.88 4.11 17.60
C THR A 73 -8.74 4.94 18.19
N GLY A 74 -8.50 6.17 17.70
CA GLY A 74 -7.39 7.03 18.15
C GLY A 74 -5.99 6.59 17.68
N ALA A 75 -5.91 5.62 16.77
CA ALA A 75 -4.62 5.11 16.28
C ALA A 75 -3.93 6.08 15.31
N TYR A 76 -4.70 6.95 14.66
CA TYR A 76 -4.22 8.01 13.77
C TYR A 76 -5.03 9.28 13.98
N SER A 77 -4.45 10.45 13.67
CA SER A 77 -5.11 11.75 13.82
C SER A 77 -6.03 12.13 12.67
N PHE A 78 -5.77 11.63 11.46
CA PHE A 78 -6.62 11.88 10.29
C PHE A 78 -6.51 10.76 9.24
N VAL A 79 -7.45 10.77 8.29
CA VAL A 79 -7.53 9.81 7.19
C VAL A 79 -7.04 10.47 5.91
N LEU A 80 -6.15 9.79 5.18
CA LEU A 80 -5.79 10.19 3.81
C LEU A 80 -6.98 9.99 2.88
N ARG A 81 -7.33 11.05 2.15
CA ARG A 81 -8.41 11.09 1.16
C ARG A 81 -7.89 11.03 -0.26
N PHE A 82 -8.47 10.19 -1.11
CA PHE A 82 -8.16 10.07 -2.52
C PHE A 82 -8.20 11.43 -3.22
N LYS A 83 -9.34 12.12 -3.11
CA LYS A 83 -9.58 13.39 -3.81
C LYS A 83 -8.58 14.48 -3.43
N GLN A 84 -8.12 14.50 -2.18
CA GLN A 84 -7.25 15.56 -1.66
C GLN A 84 -5.76 15.21 -1.81
N HIS A 85 -5.38 13.95 -1.55
CA HIS A 85 -3.97 13.57 -1.41
C HIS A 85 -3.44 12.82 -2.63
N PHE A 86 -4.26 11.96 -3.25
CA PHE A 86 -3.80 11.08 -4.33
C PHE A 86 -4.17 11.58 -5.73
N ARG A 87 -5.37 12.13 -5.91
CA ARG A 87 -5.83 12.65 -7.20
C ARG A 87 -4.84 13.65 -7.83
N PRO A 88 -4.26 14.62 -7.09
CA PRO A 88 -3.28 15.53 -7.68
C PRO A 88 -2.02 14.81 -8.20
N LEU A 89 -1.55 13.79 -7.48
CA LEU A 89 -0.40 12.97 -7.88
C LEU A 89 -0.72 12.19 -9.16
N VAL A 90 -1.87 11.51 -9.19
CA VAL A 90 -2.32 10.73 -10.36
C VAL A 90 -2.39 11.61 -11.60
N THR A 91 -3.05 12.77 -11.50
CA THR A 91 -3.16 13.71 -12.62
C THR A 91 -1.78 14.16 -13.12
N ARG A 92 -0.82 14.41 -12.22
CA ARG A 92 0.52 14.82 -12.63
C ARG A 92 1.29 13.69 -13.32
N ILE A 93 1.16 12.46 -12.86
CA ILE A 93 1.77 11.29 -13.51
C ILE A 93 1.18 11.08 -14.91
N GLN A 94 -0.14 11.17 -15.04
CA GLN A 94 -0.83 11.04 -16.35
C GLN A 94 -0.38 12.13 -17.32
N ASN A 95 -0.32 13.38 -16.87
CA ASN A 95 0.15 14.49 -17.70
C ASN A 95 1.60 14.30 -18.13
N TRP A 96 2.49 13.83 -17.24
CA TRP A 96 3.87 13.52 -17.59
C TRP A 96 3.95 12.39 -18.62
N ALA A 97 3.21 11.30 -18.40
CA ALA A 97 3.21 10.14 -19.30
C ALA A 97 2.68 10.49 -20.70
N ALA A 98 1.72 11.41 -20.82
CA ALA A 98 1.19 11.89 -22.09
C ALA A 98 2.16 12.82 -22.86
N THR A 99 3.25 13.27 -22.23
CA THR A 99 4.29 14.11 -22.84
C THR A 99 5.57 13.36 -23.19
N GLN A 100 5.59 12.04 -22.97
CA GLN A 100 6.71 11.15 -23.35
C GLN A 100 6.48 10.52 -24.71
#